data_AF-A0A2V8E2N0-F1
#
_entry.id   AF-A0A2V8E2N0-F1
#
_cell.length_a   1.000
_cell.length_b   1.000
_cell.length_c   1.000
_cell.angle_alpha   90.00
_cell.angle_beta   90.00
_cell.angle_gamma   90.00
#
_symmetry.space_group_name_H-M   'P 1'
#
loop_
_entity.id
_entity.type
_entity.pdbx_description
1 polymer ?
#
loop_
_entity_poly.entity_id
_entity_poly.type
_entity_poly.pdbx_seq_one_letter_code
_entity_poly.pdbx_strand_id
1 'polypeptide(L)'
;MRSTKIISTVGPASDRDNVLDELIAAGTNVFRLNFSHGTHESQAATFARIRAAAARANRQVGILQDLSGPKIRTGLLAEGRPLQLEPGDPLRIETGDFVGGPGRVSTPFAGLARGVRPGDRLLLADGLIELRVDATDGKAIQTTVVEGGELGQHKGINAPGVVLPASAVTVKDAEDLRFGLSLGVDLVGLSFVQNADDVRRARQIIEDSGADVPIVAKLDPGGPRARDAARASAAGAEGNHPAGQGCQTSGDPRDPGARVDDQRGPSHPCRSERRRQRRGRRR
;
A
#
# COMPACT_ATOMS: atom_id res chain seq x y z
N MET A 1 -9.81 -29.06 -8.69
CA MET A 1 -8.73 -28.13 -8.29
C MET A 1 -9.31 -26.77 -7.98
N ARG A 2 -8.93 -26.16 -6.86
CA ARG A 2 -9.39 -24.82 -6.47
C ARG A 2 -8.69 -23.76 -7.31
N SER A 3 -9.46 -22.89 -7.98
CA SER A 3 -8.92 -21.81 -8.84
C SER A 3 -8.39 -20.62 -8.05
N THR A 4 -9.01 -20.33 -6.89
CA THR A 4 -8.68 -19.18 -6.04
C THR A 4 -7.58 -19.53 -5.04
N LYS A 5 -6.49 -18.77 -5.06
CA LYS A 5 -5.35 -18.93 -4.14
C LYS A 5 -5.61 -18.23 -2.79
N ILE A 6 -4.99 -18.74 -1.72
CA ILE A 6 -5.07 -18.19 -0.36
C ILE A 6 -3.76 -17.51 0.01
N ILE A 7 -3.85 -16.27 0.49
CA ILE A 7 -2.74 -15.55 1.11
C ILE A 7 -3.02 -15.44 2.61
N SER A 8 -2.10 -15.91 3.45
CA SER A 8 -2.21 -15.87 4.92
C SER A 8 -1.12 -14.95 5.48
N THR A 9 -1.48 -13.99 6.35
CA THR A 9 -0.50 -13.11 6.98
C THR A 9 0.11 -13.79 8.19
N VAL A 10 1.45 -13.77 8.29
CA VAL A 10 2.17 -14.33 9.44
C VAL A 10 2.45 -13.22 10.45
N GLY A 11 2.22 -13.52 11.72
CA GLY A 11 2.45 -12.62 12.84
C GLY A 11 2.46 -13.37 14.18
N PRO A 12 2.35 -12.66 15.33
CA PRO A 12 2.49 -13.28 16.65
C PRO A 12 1.54 -14.45 16.91
N ALA A 13 0.31 -14.41 16.39
CA ALA A 13 -0.67 -15.50 16.53
C ALA A 13 -0.23 -16.82 15.86
N SER A 14 0.67 -16.74 14.89
CA SER A 14 1.26 -17.87 14.16
C SER A 14 2.65 -18.26 14.64
N ASP A 15 3.13 -17.70 15.75
CA ASP A 15 4.47 -18.01 16.28
C ASP A 15 4.55 -19.32 17.07
N ARG A 16 3.40 -19.94 17.36
CA ARG A 16 3.33 -21.24 18.01
C ARG A 16 3.77 -22.35 17.05
N ASP A 17 4.32 -23.41 17.62
CA ASP A 17 4.72 -24.59 16.87
C ASP A 17 3.54 -25.16 16.07
N ASN A 18 3.84 -25.69 14.89
CA ASN A 18 2.91 -26.35 13.96
C ASN A 18 1.84 -25.47 13.30
N VAL A 19 1.65 -24.20 13.70
CA VAL A 19 0.61 -23.34 13.10
C VAL A 19 0.86 -23.11 11.61
N LEU A 20 2.12 -22.98 11.18
CA LEU A 20 2.45 -22.86 9.76
C LEU A 20 2.12 -24.14 8.99
N ASP A 21 2.39 -25.31 9.56
CA ASP A 21 2.06 -26.61 8.97
C ASP A 21 0.53 -26.78 8.84
N GLU A 22 -0.23 -26.39 9.87
CA GLU A 22 -1.70 -26.37 9.87
C GLU A 22 -2.25 -25.43 8.79
N LEU A 23 -1.71 -24.21 8.68
CA LEU A 23 -2.12 -23.24 7.67
C LEU A 23 -1.82 -23.72 6.25
N ILE A 24 -0.69 -24.42 6.06
CA ILE A 24 -0.37 -25.07 4.78
C ILE A 24 -1.39 -26.16 4.51
N ALA A 25 -1.61 -27.09 5.45
CA ALA A 25 -2.58 -28.18 5.33
C ALA A 25 -3.99 -27.68 4.99
N ALA A 26 -4.42 -26.58 5.62
CA ALA A 26 -5.70 -25.90 5.38
C ALA A 26 -5.80 -25.22 3.99
N GLY A 27 -4.68 -25.08 3.27
CA GLY A 27 -4.66 -24.67 1.87
C GLY A 27 -3.95 -23.36 1.56
N THR A 28 -3.18 -22.78 2.48
CA THR A 28 -2.38 -21.58 2.22
C THR A 28 -1.49 -21.77 0.99
N ASN A 29 -1.47 -20.78 0.08
CA ASN A 29 -0.63 -20.80 -1.12
C ASN A 29 0.51 -19.79 -1.05
N VAL A 30 0.29 -18.67 -0.35
CA VAL A 30 1.30 -17.63 -0.14
C VAL A 30 1.23 -17.18 1.31
N PHE A 31 2.36 -17.03 1.96
CA PHE A 31 2.46 -16.34 3.23
C PHE A 31 2.86 -14.88 3.01
N ARG A 32 2.16 -13.95 3.65
CA ARG A 32 2.47 -12.52 3.65
C ARG A 32 3.28 -12.17 4.89
N LEU A 33 4.46 -11.60 4.68
CA LEU A 33 5.30 -10.98 5.71
C LEU A 33 5.07 -9.47 5.67
N ASN A 34 4.55 -8.91 6.76
CA ASN A 34 4.25 -7.48 6.83
C ASN A 34 5.45 -6.70 7.40
N PHE A 35 6.22 -6.04 6.53
CA PHE A 35 7.42 -5.28 6.89
C PHE A 35 7.14 -3.93 7.54
N SER A 36 5.84 -3.65 7.75
CA SER A 36 5.36 -2.62 8.67
C SER A 36 5.83 -2.78 10.11
N HIS A 37 6.16 -4.00 10.51
CA HIS A 37 6.46 -4.40 11.88
C HIS A 37 7.64 -5.37 11.88
N GLY A 38 8.26 -5.54 13.06
CA GLY A 38 9.39 -6.44 13.24
C GLY A 38 10.71 -5.87 12.71
N THR A 39 11.79 -6.52 13.12
CA THR A 39 13.16 -6.28 12.63
C THR A 39 13.48 -7.21 11.47
N HIS A 40 14.51 -6.89 10.68
CA HIS A 40 15.03 -7.80 9.63
C HIS A 40 15.32 -9.19 10.18
N GLU A 41 15.91 -9.29 11.38
CA GLU A 41 16.15 -10.57 12.06
C GLU A 41 14.87 -11.38 12.29
N SER A 42 13.83 -10.76 12.84
CA SER A 42 12.54 -11.42 13.08
C SER A 42 11.86 -11.85 11.77
N GLN A 43 12.03 -11.06 10.70
CA GLN A 43 11.51 -11.40 9.37
C GLN A 43 12.29 -12.57 8.75
N ALA A 44 13.63 -12.63 8.93
CA ALA A 44 14.47 -13.74 8.49
C ALA A 44 14.07 -15.05 9.19
N ALA A 45 13.90 -15.01 10.51
CA ALA A 45 13.47 -16.16 11.29
C ALA A 45 12.09 -16.68 10.82
N THR A 46 11.17 -15.76 10.54
CA THR A 46 9.84 -16.11 10.01
C THR A 46 9.92 -16.70 8.61
N PHE A 47 10.72 -16.13 7.72
CA PHE A 47 10.99 -16.67 6.39
C PHE A 47 11.52 -18.11 6.46
N ALA A 48 12.52 -18.36 7.30
CA ALA A 48 13.12 -19.68 7.48
C ALA A 48 12.09 -20.71 7.97
N ARG A 49 11.25 -20.35 8.96
CA ARG A 49 10.17 -21.21 9.45
C ARG A 49 9.15 -21.56 8.35
N ILE A 50 8.76 -20.60 7.52
CA ILE A 50 7.85 -20.83 6.38
C ILE A 50 8.47 -21.82 5.39
N ARG A 51 9.74 -21.62 5.00
CA ARG A 51 10.43 -22.52 4.06
C ARG A 51 10.57 -23.94 4.64
N ALA A 52 10.88 -24.06 5.93
CA ALA A 52 10.93 -25.34 6.62
C ALA A 52 9.56 -26.06 6.66
N ALA A 53 8.48 -25.34 6.96
CA ALA A 53 7.12 -25.90 6.96
C ALA A 53 6.68 -26.34 5.55
N ALA A 54 6.99 -25.53 4.53
CA ALA A 54 6.72 -25.87 3.13
C ALA A 54 7.47 -27.14 2.68
N ALA A 55 8.73 -27.28 3.10
CA ALA A 55 9.54 -28.47 2.83
C ALA A 55 8.98 -29.73 3.52
N ARG A 56 8.63 -29.64 4.82
CA ARG A 56 7.99 -30.75 5.57
C ARG A 56 6.68 -31.20 4.93
N ALA A 57 5.86 -30.24 4.49
CA ALA A 57 4.59 -30.53 3.84
C ALA A 57 4.74 -31.01 2.38
N ASN A 58 5.95 -30.99 1.81
CA ASN A 58 6.23 -31.22 0.40
C ASN A 58 5.31 -30.39 -0.52
N ARG A 59 5.18 -29.09 -0.23
CA ARG A 59 4.31 -28.17 -0.96
C ARG A 59 5.03 -26.88 -1.31
N GLN A 60 4.81 -26.41 -2.53
CA GLN A 60 5.23 -25.07 -2.93
C GLN A 60 4.32 -24.02 -2.28
N VAL A 61 4.93 -23.13 -1.50
CA VAL A 61 4.27 -22.02 -0.83
C VAL A 61 5.08 -20.76 -1.10
N GLY A 62 4.45 -19.75 -1.70
CA GLY A 62 5.09 -18.47 -1.98
C GLY A 62 5.24 -17.61 -0.73
N ILE A 63 6.14 -16.64 -0.76
CA ILE A 63 6.32 -15.63 0.27
C ILE A 63 6.19 -14.25 -0.37
N LEU A 64 5.21 -13.49 0.11
CA LEU A 64 4.96 -12.11 -0.25
C LEU A 64 5.58 -11.19 0.81
N GLN A 65 6.59 -10.43 0.41
CA GLN A 65 7.09 -9.30 1.19
C GLN A 65 6.16 -8.11 1.01
N ASP A 66 5.39 -7.71 2.02
CA ASP A 66 4.54 -6.52 1.96
C ASP A 66 5.25 -5.31 2.56
N LEU A 67 5.73 -4.41 1.70
CA LEU A 67 6.43 -3.18 2.08
C LEU A 67 5.48 -2.20 2.75
N SER A 68 6.02 -1.41 3.66
CA SER A 68 5.23 -0.51 4.50
C SER A 68 4.66 0.65 3.69
N GLY A 69 5.47 1.24 2.82
CA GLY A 69 5.17 2.51 2.17
C GLY A 69 5.21 3.70 3.15
N PRO A 70 4.92 4.92 2.64
CA PRO A 70 4.88 6.14 3.43
C PRO A 70 3.69 6.11 4.40
N LYS A 71 3.92 5.66 5.63
CA LYS A 71 2.90 5.69 6.69
C LYS A 71 2.76 7.10 7.24
N ILE A 72 1.71 7.77 6.84
CA ILE A 72 1.33 9.07 7.40
C ILE A 72 0.50 8.80 8.64
N ARG A 73 1.01 9.24 9.79
CA ARG A 73 0.39 9.01 11.09
C ARG A 73 0.55 10.23 11.98
N THR A 74 -0.29 10.32 13.00
CA THR A 74 -0.06 11.21 14.13
C THR A 74 1.10 10.71 14.99
N GLY A 75 1.81 11.62 15.64
CA GLY A 75 2.87 11.30 16.59
C GLY A 75 2.33 10.91 17.97
N LEU A 76 3.16 11.14 18.99
CA LEU A 76 2.80 10.92 20.39
C LEU A 76 1.84 12.00 20.88
N LEU A 77 1.07 11.66 21.90
CA LEU A 77 0.16 12.54 22.63
C LEU A 77 0.55 12.59 24.10
N ALA A 78 0.31 13.72 24.75
CA ALA A 78 0.63 13.94 26.16
C ALA A 78 0.08 12.79 27.02
N GLU A 79 0.97 12.16 27.79
CA GLU A 79 0.65 11.08 28.72
C GLU A 79 -0.07 9.86 28.10
N GLY A 80 -0.02 9.69 26.78
CA GLY A 80 -0.76 8.60 26.12
C GLY A 80 -2.27 8.82 26.03
N ARG A 81 -2.77 9.95 26.55
CA ARG A 81 -4.21 10.22 26.60
C ARG A 81 -4.72 10.60 25.21
N PRO A 82 -5.82 9.98 24.74
CA PRO A 82 -6.46 10.41 23.51
C PRO A 82 -7.00 11.84 23.62
N LEU A 83 -7.05 12.54 22.49
CA LEU A 83 -7.67 13.85 22.38
C LEU A 83 -9.11 13.68 21.92
N GLN A 84 -10.04 14.31 22.63
CA GLN A 84 -11.40 14.46 22.15
C GLN A 84 -11.44 15.65 21.19
N LEU A 85 -11.93 15.44 19.97
CA LEU A 85 -12.13 16.48 18.97
C LEU A 85 -13.62 16.67 18.73
N GLU A 86 -14.10 17.91 18.81
CA GLU A 86 -15.50 18.25 18.51
C GLU A 86 -15.62 18.91 17.13
N PRO A 87 -16.74 18.70 16.41
CA PRO A 87 -16.99 19.41 15.15
C PRO A 87 -16.88 20.94 15.32
N GLY A 88 -16.13 21.58 14.42
CA GLY A 88 -15.85 23.01 14.46
C GLY A 88 -14.54 23.38 15.16
N ASP A 89 -13.93 22.46 15.93
CA ASP A 89 -12.67 22.74 16.61
C ASP A 89 -11.51 22.95 15.62
N PRO A 90 -10.58 23.87 15.92
CA PRO A 90 -9.33 23.95 15.18
C PRO A 90 -8.37 22.84 15.61
N LEU A 91 -7.74 22.19 14.63
CA LEU A 91 -6.63 21.27 14.86
C LEU A 91 -5.47 21.62 13.94
N ARG A 92 -4.28 21.79 14.53
CA ARG A 92 -3.05 21.99 13.77
C ARG A 92 -2.25 20.69 13.65
N ILE A 93 -1.90 20.31 12.43
CA ILE A 93 -1.01 19.17 12.17
C ILE A 93 0.35 19.72 11.74
N GLU A 94 1.40 19.46 12.50
CA GLU A 94 2.75 19.96 12.20
C GLU A 94 3.72 18.84 11.90
N THR A 95 4.63 19.07 10.96
CA THR A 95 5.73 18.14 10.68
C THR A 95 6.74 18.18 11.82
N GLY A 96 7.02 17.02 12.44
CA GLY A 96 8.04 16.91 13.45
C GLY A 96 7.91 15.68 14.32
N ASP A 97 8.82 15.56 15.28
CA ASP A 97 8.81 14.54 16.32
C ASP A 97 8.67 15.23 17.68
N PHE A 98 7.41 15.50 18.05
CA PHE A 98 7.06 16.12 19.33
C PHE A 98 5.73 15.58 19.85
N VAL A 99 5.53 15.75 21.16
CA VAL A 99 4.31 15.32 21.85
C VAL A 99 3.16 16.31 21.59
N GLY A 100 2.11 15.83 20.94
CA GLY A 100 0.88 16.55 20.67
C GLY A 100 -0.03 16.69 21.90
N GLY A 101 -1.05 17.54 21.77
CA GLY A 101 -2.01 17.87 22.81
C GLY A 101 -3.21 18.64 22.23
N PRO A 102 -4.08 19.22 23.08
CA PRO A 102 -5.23 20.00 22.61
C PRO A 102 -4.84 21.03 21.55
N GLY A 103 -5.54 21.02 20.41
CA GLY A 103 -5.33 21.94 19.29
C GLY A 103 -4.10 21.67 18.41
N ARG A 104 -3.19 20.75 18.75
CA ARG A 104 -2.03 20.44 17.90
C ARG A 104 -1.51 19.00 18.00
N VAL A 105 -1.18 18.41 16.85
CA VAL A 105 -0.53 17.09 16.77
C VAL A 105 0.63 17.11 15.79
N SER A 106 1.58 16.20 15.98
CA SER A 106 2.73 16.02 15.09
C SER A 106 2.46 14.94 14.04
N THR A 107 3.18 15.02 12.92
CA THR A 107 3.33 13.92 11.96
C THR A 107 4.79 13.82 11.51
N PRO A 108 5.38 12.62 11.37
CA PRO A 108 6.74 12.48 10.86
C PRO A 108 6.82 12.74 9.35
N PHE A 109 5.67 12.81 8.65
CA PHE A 109 5.65 12.89 7.20
C PHE A 109 5.55 14.34 6.71
N ALA A 110 6.71 14.95 6.46
CA ALA A 110 6.83 16.31 5.94
C ALA A 110 6.13 16.56 4.59
N GLY A 111 5.89 15.49 3.82
CA GLY A 111 5.23 15.59 2.53
C GLY A 111 3.74 15.94 2.62
N LEU A 112 3.09 15.72 3.78
CA LEU A 112 1.66 16.00 3.94
C LEU A 112 1.37 17.49 3.78
N ALA A 113 2.07 18.34 4.55
CA ALA A 113 1.85 19.78 4.52
C ALA A 113 2.20 20.41 3.16
N ARG A 114 3.10 19.77 2.38
CA ARG A 114 3.42 20.21 1.01
C ARG A 114 2.42 19.74 -0.04
N GLY A 115 1.68 18.67 0.23
CA GLY A 115 0.76 18.05 -0.72
C GLY A 115 -0.64 18.63 -0.68
N VAL A 116 -1.11 19.03 0.50
CA VAL A 116 -2.49 19.51 0.72
C VAL A 116 -2.70 20.97 0.30
N ARG A 117 -3.95 21.33 0.06
CA ARG A 117 -4.43 22.66 -0.27
C ARG A 117 -5.68 23.00 0.56
N PRO A 118 -6.00 24.30 0.74
CA PRO A 118 -7.28 24.70 1.34
C PRO A 118 -8.46 23.99 0.66
N GLY A 119 -9.38 23.45 1.48
CA GLY A 119 -10.53 22.67 1.05
C GLY A 119 -10.30 21.16 1.00
N ASP A 120 -9.06 20.67 1.03
CA ASP A 120 -8.78 19.24 1.05
C ASP A 120 -9.28 18.58 2.34
N ARG A 121 -9.60 17.29 2.24
CA ARG A 121 -10.06 16.47 3.37
C ARG A 121 -8.91 15.64 3.92
N LEU A 122 -8.79 15.61 5.24
CA LEU A 122 -7.91 14.69 5.96
C LEU A 122 -8.75 13.76 6.82
N LEU A 123 -8.55 12.46 6.64
CA LEU A 123 -9.23 11.41 7.38
C LEU A 123 -8.27 10.82 8.40
N LEU A 124 -8.63 10.88 9.68
CA LEU A 124 -7.85 10.36 10.79
C LEU A 124 -8.52 9.12 11.37
N ALA A 125 -7.72 8.27 12.03
CA ALA A 125 -8.20 7.08 12.72
C ALA A 125 -9.09 6.19 11.83
N ASP A 126 -8.56 5.84 10.65
CA ASP A 126 -9.24 4.99 9.65
C ASP A 126 -10.55 5.58 9.11
N GLY A 127 -10.68 6.91 9.15
CA GLY A 127 -11.84 7.64 8.62
C GLY A 127 -12.91 7.97 9.65
N LEU A 128 -12.68 7.69 10.93
CA LEU A 128 -13.60 8.06 12.01
C LEU A 128 -13.63 9.57 12.30
N ILE A 129 -12.54 10.27 11.98
CA ILE A 129 -12.41 11.72 12.18
C ILE A 129 -12.14 12.34 10.82
N GLU A 130 -12.89 13.38 10.50
CA GLU A 130 -12.69 14.16 9.28
C GLU A 130 -12.28 15.58 9.63
N LEU A 131 -11.23 16.06 8.98
CA LEU A 131 -10.77 17.44 9.03
C LEU A 131 -10.85 18.06 7.63
N ARG A 132 -11.19 19.34 7.57
CA ARG A 132 -11.04 20.17 6.38
C ARG A 132 -9.79 21.03 6.53
N VAL A 133 -8.93 21.03 5.52
CA VAL A 133 -7.76 21.90 5.47
C VAL A 133 -8.22 23.34 5.23
N ASP A 134 -7.85 24.24 6.12
CA ASP A 134 -8.13 25.67 5.97
C ASP A 134 -6.94 26.37 5.31
N ALA A 135 -5.72 26.04 5.73
CA ALA A 135 -4.47 26.57 5.16
C ALA A 135 -3.25 25.69 5.45
N THR A 136 -2.16 25.90 4.70
CA THR A 136 -0.86 25.29 4.98
C THR A 136 0.29 26.23 4.62
N ASP A 137 1.39 26.14 5.37
CA ASP A 137 2.67 26.82 5.09
C ASP A 137 3.75 25.86 4.57
N GLY A 138 3.38 24.62 4.23
CA GLY A 138 4.31 23.57 3.80
C GLY A 138 5.04 22.84 4.93
N LYS A 139 4.87 23.25 6.18
CA LYS A 139 5.38 22.56 7.39
C LYS A 139 4.26 22.19 8.37
N ALA A 140 3.25 23.05 8.47
CA ALA A 140 2.07 22.91 9.30
C ALA A 140 0.79 23.05 8.46
N ILE A 141 -0.26 22.41 8.93
CA ILE A 141 -1.59 22.39 8.31
C ILE A 141 -2.56 22.88 9.37
N GLN A 142 -3.29 23.94 9.04
CA GLN A 142 -4.40 24.44 9.84
C GLN A 142 -5.67 23.78 9.31
N THR A 143 -6.44 23.19 10.22
CA THR A 143 -7.65 22.44 9.86
C THR A 143 -8.78 22.75 10.82
N THR A 144 -10.00 22.55 10.33
CA THR A 144 -11.23 22.57 11.13
C THR A 144 -11.79 21.16 11.15
N VAL A 145 -12.18 20.68 12.33
CA VAL A 145 -12.85 19.37 12.50
C VAL A 145 -14.23 19.43 11.85
N VAL A 146 -14.51 18.49 10.95
CA VAL A 146 -15.82 18.30 10.30
C VAL A 146 -16.59 17.21 11.03
N GLU A 147 -15.95 16.05 11.25
CA GLU A 147 -16.48 14.96 12.06
C GLU A 147 -15.52 14.70 13.22
N GLY A 148 -16.02 14.85 14.44
CA GLY A 148 -15.26 14.71 15.67
C GLY A 148 -15.17 13.27 16.17
N GLY A 149 -14.31 13.04 17.16
CA GLY A 149 -14.08 11.72 17.74
C GLY A 149 -12.84 11.67 18.63
N GLU A 150 -12.53 10.47 19.09
CA GLU A 150 -11.36 10.22 19.92
C GLU A 150 -10.11 9.98 19.06
N LEU A 151 -9.15 10.91 19.11
CA LEU A 151 -7.87 10.80 18.43
C LEU A 151 -6.79 10.24 19.37
N GLY A 152 -6.42 8.98 19.17
CA GLY A 152 -5.27 8.36 19.84
C GLY A 152 -3.91 8.68 19.19
N GLN A 153 -2.86 8.03 19.71
CA GLN A 153 -1.50 8.11 19.16
C GLN A 153 -1.33 7.22 17.92
N HIS A 154 -0.37 7.56 17.05
CA HIS A 154 0.01 6.75 15.88
C HIS A 154 -1.15 6.39 14.95
N LYS A 155 -2.21 7.21 14.94
CA LYS A 155 -3.38 7.00 14.09
C LYS A 155 -3.05 7.37 12.66
N GLY A 156 -3.53 6.58 11.71
CA GLY A 156 -3.35 6.83 10.28
C GLY A 156 -3.98 8.17 9.88
N ILE A 157 -3.29 8.88 9.00
CA ILE A 157 -3.81 10.07 8.30
C ILE A 157 -3.92 9.69 6.82
N ASN A 158 -5.10 9.82 6.25
CA ASN A 158 -5.33 9.67 4.82
C ASN A 158 -5.77 11.01 4.22
N ALA A 159 -5.35 11.28 2.99
CA ALA A 159 -5.66 12.52 2.28
C ALA A 159 -6.29 12.18 0.92
N PRO A 160 -7.60 11.84 0.88
CA PRO A 160 -8.26 11.42 -0.35
C PRO A 160 -8.19 12.52 -1.43
N GLY A 161 -7.82 12.14 -2.65
CA GLY A 161 -7.69 13.08 -3.77
C GLY A 161 -6.37 13.84 -3.82
N VAL A 162 -5.53 13.74 -2.79
CA VAL A 162 -4.26 14.47 -2.70
C VAL A 162 -3.11 13.61 -3.22
N VAL A 163 -2.41 14.12 -4.24
CA VAL A 163 -1.15 13.53 -4.69
C VAL A 163 -0.06 13.98 -3.74
N LEU A 164 0.47 13.03 -2.98
CA LEU A 164 1.51 13.35 -2.02
C LEU A 164 2.88 13.26 -2.68
N PRO A 165 3.80 14.18 -2.37
CA PRO A 165 5.15 14.17 -2.93
C PRO A 165 6.02 13.01 -2.41
N ALA A 166 5.44 12.08 -1.62
CA ALA A 166 6.14 10.88 -1.18
C ALA A 166 6.49 9.98 -2.38
N SER A 167 7.70 9.43 -2.34
CA SER A 167 7.94 8.17 -3.04
C SER A 167 7.12 7.08 -2.35
N ALA A 168 6.36 6.27 -3.11
CA ALA A 168 5.75 5.06 -2.55
C ALA A 168 6.82 4.10 -1.96
N VAL A 169 8.07 4.22 -2.42
CA VAL A 169 9.24 3.55 -1.86
C VAL A 169 10.00 4.51 -0.96
N THR A 170 9.85 4.37 0.36
CA THR A 170 10.64 5.12 1.34
C THR A 170 12.09 4.58 1.41
N VAL A 171 12.98 5.29 2.13
CA VAL A 171 14.35 4.79 2.40
C VAL A 171 14.29 3.42 3.10
N LYS A 172 13.46 3.32 4.13
CA LYS A 172 13.20 2.04 4.82
C LYS A 172 12.66 0.98 3.86
N ASP A 173 11.72 1.31 2.98
CA ASP A 173 11.20 0.33 2.01
C ASP A 173 12.28 -0.14 1.04
N ALA A 174 13.22 0.72 0.65
CA ALA A 174 14.34 0.33 -0.21
C ALA A 174 15.33 -0.62 0.51
N GLU A 175 15.60 -0.38 1.79
CA GLU A 175 16.40 -1.27 2.63
C GLU A 175 15.69 -2.62 2.85
N ASP A 176 14.41 -2.56 3.23
CA ASP A 176 13.55 -3.73 3.41
C ASP A 176 13.48 -4.55 2.12
N LEU A 177 13.24 -3.91 0.98
CA LEU A 177 13.15 -4.57 -0.32
C LEU A 177 14.44 -5.34 -0.62
N ARG A 178 15.61 -4.71 -0.49
CA ARG A 178 16.90 -5.40 -0.69
C ARG A 178 17.08 -6.58 0.26
N PHE A 179 16.67 -6.43 1.52
CA PHE A 179 16.72 -7.51 2.50
C PHE A 179 15.78 -8.66 2.13
N GLY A 180 14.54 -8.38 1.71
CA GLY A 180 13.62 -9.44 1.26
C GLY A 180 14.14 -10.17 0.03
N LEU A 181 14.71 -9.44 -0.93
CA LEU A 181 15.34 -10.03 -2.11
C LEU A 181 16.51 -10.93 -1.75
N SER A 182 17.37 -10.55 -0.79
CA SER A 182 18.49 -11.38 -0.35
C SER A 182 18.04 -12.67 0.36
N LEU A 183 16.85 -12.69 0.97
CA LEU A 183 16.25 -13.91 1.50
C LEU A 183 15.66 -14.81 0.40
N GLY A 184 15.30 -14.27 -0.77
CA GLY A 184 14.62 -15.01 -1.83
C GLY A 184 13.10 -15.04 -1.67
N VAL A 185 12.48 -13.88 -1.43
CA VAL A 185 11.01 -13.72 -1.47
C VAL A 185 10.48 -13.90 -2.89
N ASP A 186 9.24 -14.40 -3.00
CA ASP A 186 8.65 -14.77 -4.30
C ASP A 186 7.82 -13.63 -4.92
N LEU A 187 7.38 -12.68 -4.10
CA LEU A 187 6.53 -11.55 -4.49
C LEU A 187 6.85 -10.34 -3.61
N VAL A 188 6.72 -9.14 -4.19
CA VAL A 188 6.83 -7.87 -3.45
C VAL A 188 5.51 -7.11 -3.52
N GLY A 189 4.93 -6.77 -2.38
CA GLY A 189 3.78 -5.88 -2.25
C GLY A 189 4.24 -4.46 -2.05
N LEU A 190 3.87 -3.56 -2.96
CA LEU A 190 4.18 -2.13 -2.85
C LEU A 190 2.94 -1.37 -2.34
N SER A 191 3.05 -0.74 -1.18
CA SER A 191 1.95 0.00 -0.54
C SER A 191 1.84 1.44 -1.04
N PHE A 192 0.62 1.99 -1.01
CA PHE A 192 0.32 3.40 -1.35
C PHE A 192 0.78 3.81 -2.74
N VAL A 193 0.59 2.94 -3.74
CA VAL A 193 0.95 3.24 -5.12
C VAL A 193 -0.03 4.27 -5.68
N GLN A 194 0.49 5.44 -6.07
CA GLN A 194 -0.30 6.54 -6.63
C GLN A 194 -0.14 6.66 -8.15
N ASN A 195 1.03 6.29 -8.69
CA ASN A 195 1.35 6.42 -10.12
C ASN A 195 2.29 5.30 -10.62
N ALA A 196 2.61 5.30 -11.92
CA ALA A 196 3.48 4.30 -12.54
C ALA A 196 4.96 4.42 -12.08
N ASP A 197 5.41 5.61 -11.68
CA ASP A 197 6.81 5.88 -11.33
C ASP A 197 7.17 5.24 -9.98
N ASP A 198 6.19 5.10 -9.09
CA ASP A 198 6.28 4.31 -7.87
C ASP A 198 6.69 2.86 -8.16
N VAL A 199 6.02 2.23 -9.13
CA VAL A 199 6.30 0.85 -9.55
C VAL A 199 7.65 0.76 -10.25
N ARG A 200 7.98 1.72 -11.13
CA ARG A 200 9.27 1.78 -11.83
C ARG A 200 10.45 1.89 -10.85
N ARG A 201 10.32 2.69 -9.79
CA ARG A 201 11.35 2.81 -8.75
C ARG A 201 11.59 1.50 -8.01
N ALA A 202 10.52 0.81 -7.58
CA ALA A 202 10.65 -0.50 -6.94
C ALA A 202 11.26 -1.53 -7.90
N ARG A 203 10.87 -1.51 -9.18
CA ARG A 203 11.43 -2.37 -10.24
C ARG A 203 12.94 -2.16 -10.40
N GLN A 204 13.39 -0.90 -10.45
CA GLN A 204 14.82 -0.59 -10.56
C GLN A 204 15.62 -1.20 -9.39
N ILE A 205 15.12 -1.08 -8.16
CA ILE A 205 15.81 -1.66 -6.99
C ILE A 205 15.90 -3.20 -7.08
N ILE A 206 14.86 -3.85 -7.61
CA ILE A 206 14.83 -5.30 -7.84
C ILE A 206 15.88 -5.70 -8.88
N GLU A 207 15.93 -4.99 -10.00
CA GLU A 207 16.90 -5.23 -11.09
C GLU A 207 18.34 -4.97 -10.64
N ASP A 208 18.59 -3.88 -9.90
CA ASP A 208 19.90 -3.54 -9.34
C ASP A 208 20.40 -4.59 -8.33
N SER A 209 19.47 -5.34 -7.71
CA SER A 209 19.77 -6.46 -6.81
C SER A 209 19.96 -7.79 -7.55
N GLY A 210 19.87 -7.79 -8.89
CA GLY A 210 20.02 -8.98 -9.73
C GLY A 210 18.85 -9.96 -9.64
N ALA A 211 17.68 -9.52 -9.18
CA ALA A 211 16.50 -10.34 -9.00
C ALA A 211 15.42 -10.04 -10.05
N ASP A 212 14.50 -10.97 -10.26
CA ASP A 212 13.30 -10.78 -11.09
C ASP A 212 12.06 -11.25 -10.33
N VAL A 213 11.59 -10.39 -9.42
CA VAL A 213 10.44 -10.68 -8.54
C VAL A 213 9.22 -9.87 -8.98
N PRO A 214 8.02 -10.47 -9.09
CA PRO A 214 6.81 -9.74 -9.44
C PRO A 214 6.39 -8.73 -8.35
N ILE A 215 5.90 -7.57 -8.78
CA ILE A 215 5.37 -6.52 -7.89
C ILE A 215 3.84 -6.58 -7.89
N VAL A 216 3.25 -6.61 -6.69
CA VAL A 216 1.83 -6.42 -6.43
C VAL A 216 1.61 -4.99 -5.94
N ALA A 217 1.13 -4.10 -6.81
CA ALA A 217 0.81 -2.73 -6.42
C ALA A 217 -0.50 -2.66 -5.63
N LYS A 218 -0.43 -2.12 -4.41
CA LYS A 218 -1.59 -1.80 -3.57
C LYS A 218 -1.95 -0.34 -3.83
N LEU A 219 -2.94 -0.16 -4.69
CA LEU A 219 -3.40 1.14 -5.17
C LEU A 219 -4.02 1.95 -4.03
N ASP A 220 -3.64 3.21 -3.93
CA ASP A 220 -4.29 4.16 -3.04
C ASP A 220 -5.55 4.74 -3.74
N PRO A 221 -6.77 4.52 -3.21
CA PRO A 221 -8.00 5.04 -3.81
C PRO A 221 -8.04 6.56 -3.93
N GLY A 222 -7.21 7.29 -3.16
CA GLY A 222 -7.11 8.75 -3.21
C GLY A 222 -6.29 9.29 -4.39
N GLY A 223 -5.54 8.45 -5.11
CA GLY A 223 -4.69 8.91 -6.21
C GLY A 223 -5.46 9.14 -7.51
N PRO A 224 -5.28 10.29 -8.22
CA PRO A 224 -5.97 10.58 -9.48
C PRO A 224 -5.64 9.61 -10.63
N ARG A 225 -4.70 8.67 -10.44
CA ARG A 225 -4.16 7.78 -11.49
C ARG A 225 -4.02 6.33 -11.06
N ALA A 226 -4.79 5.85 -10.09
CA ALA A 226 -4.78 4.44 -9.67
C ALA A 226 -4.93 3.45 -10.85
N ARG A 227 -5.66 3.84 -11.91
CA ARG A 227 -5.83 3.05 -13.14
C ARG A 227 -4.57 2.96 -14.01
N ASP A 228 -3.73 4.01 -14.04
CA ASP A 228 -2.48 4.02 -14.80
C ASP A 228 -1.41 3.20 -14.10
N ALA A 229 -1.35 3.29 -12.76
CA ALA A 229 -0.51 2.43 -11.93
C ALA A 229 -0.83 0.94 -12.14
N ALA A 230 -2.12 0.60 -12.22
CA ALA A 230 -2.56 -0.77 -12.50
C ALA A 230 -2.06 -1.33 -13.85
N ARG A 231 -1.98 -0.47 -14.89
CA ARG A 231 -1.43 -0.87 -16.20
C ARG A 231 0.09 -1.05 -16.16
N ALA A 232 0.80 -0.16 -15.46
CA ALA A 232 2.25 -0.28 -15.30
C ALA A 232 2.66 -1.56 -14.54
N SER A 233 1.92 -1.93 -13.49
CA SER A 233 2.13 -3.20 -12.78
C SER A 233 1.85 -4.43 -13.64
N ALA A 234 0.89 -4.36 -14.56
CA ALA A 234 0.59 -5.45 -15.48
C ALA A 234 1.65 -5.60 -16.58
N ALA A 235 2.17 -4.49 -17.11
CA ALA A 235 3.23 -4.48 -18.12
C ALA A 235 4.56 -5.03 -17.59
N GLY A 236 4.89 -4.78 -16.31
CA GLY A 236 6.10 -5.34 -15.67
C GLY A 236 5.99 -6.82 -15.27
N ALA A 237 4.84 -7.46 -15.47
CA ALA A 237 4.67 -8.91 -15.29
C ALA A 237 4.79 -9.69 -16.61
N GLU A 238 4.99 -8.98 -17.73
CA GLU A 238 5.27 -9.56 -19.03
C GLU A 238 6.77 -9.45 -19.29
N GLY A 239 7.44 -10.60 -19.39
CA GLY A 239 8.88 -10.68 -19.61
C GLY A 239 9.38 -9.87 -20.82
N ASN A 240 10.59 -9.36 -20.65
CA ASN A 240 11.43 -8.62 -21.58
C ASN A 240 11.54 -9.23 -23.00
N HIS A 241 11.12 -8.50 -24.07
CA HIS A 241 11.80 -8.37 -25.40
C HIS A 241 11.00 -7.45 -26.40
N PRO A 242 11.62 -6.94 -27.51
CA PRO A 242 11.69 -5.50 -27.80
C PRO A 242 10.60 -4.91 -28.70
N ALA A 243 10.54 -3.58 -28.62
CA ALA A 243 9.93 -2.57 -29.49
C ALA A 243 9.21 -3.02 -30.78
N GLY A 244 7.95 -2.60 -30.91
CA GLY A 244 7.21 -2.66 -32.16
C GLY A 244 5.93 -1.83 -32.15
N GLN A 245 6.06 -0.58 -32.61
CA GLN A 245 5.06 0.28 -33.28
C GLN A 245 3.69 0.52 -32.62
N GLY A 246 3.33 1.81 -32.53
CA GLY A 246 2.15 2.27 -31.84
C GLY A 246 0.84 2.03 -32.61
N CYS A 247 -0.27 2.19 -31.89
CA CYS A 247 -1.55 2.52 -32.50
C CYS A 247 -2.40 3.26 -31.48
N GLN A 248 -2.61 4.56 -31.73
CA GLN A 248 -3.57 5.41 -31.03
C GLN A 248 -4.97 5.04 -31.53
N THR A 249 -5.93 4.88 -30.63
CA THR A 249 -7.35 5.01 -30.97
C THR A 249 -8.08 5.76 -29.87
N SER A 250 -8.46 6.99 -30.19
CA SER A 250 -9.38 7.88 -29.48
C SER A 250 -10.81 7.33 -29.50
N GLY A 251 -11.56 7.49 -28.40
CA GLY A 251 -13.00 7.21 -28.33
C GLY A 251 -13.73 8.26 -27.46
N ASP A 252 -14.76 8.87 -28.06
CA ASP A 252 -15.61 10.00 -27.63
C ASP A 252 -16.43 9.72 -26.33
N PRO A 253 -16.55 10.65 -25.36
CA PRO A 253 -17.21 10.41 -24.08
C PRO A 253 -18.64 10.99 -24.03
N ARG A 254 -19.64 10.31 -24.60
CA ARG A 254 -21.06 10.64 -24.35
C ARG A 254 -21.96 9.40 -24.41
N ASP A 255 -22.27 8.82 -23.25
CA ASP A 255 -23.44 7.96 -23.06
C ASP A 255 -24.00 8.11 -21.63
N PRO A 256 -25.20 8.69 -21.43
CA PRO A 256 -25.79 8.92 -20.12
C PRO A 256 -26.83 7.84 -19.79
N GLY A 257 -26.46 6.83 -19.00
CA GLY A 257 -27.43 5.84 -18.53
C GLY A 257 -26.87 4.66 -17.75
N ALA A 258 -26.50 4.86 -16.48
CA ALA A 258 -26.49 3.81 -15.46
C ALA A 258 -26.17 4.41 -14.08
N ARG A 259 -27.20 4.77 -13.31
CA ARG A 259 -27.12 4.74 -11.84
C ARG A 259 -27.72 3.41 -11.39
N VAL A 260 -27.14 2.85 -10.33
CA VAL A 260 -27.47 1.65 -9.53
C VAL A 260 -26.35 0.59 -9.56
N ASP A 261 -25.91 0.20 -8.35
CA ASP A 261 -24.92 -0.81 -7.93
C ASP A 261 -23.42 -0.45 -7.83
N ASP A 262 -23.14 0.41 -6.85
CA ASP A 262 -21.83 0.65 -6.25
C ASP A 262 -21.39 -0.52 -5.32
N GLN A 263 -21.20 -1.71 -5.89
CA GLN A 263 -20.34 -2.80 -5.36
C GLN A 263 -19.82 -3.77 -6.45
N ARG A 264 -20.05 -3.47 -7.75
CA ARG A 264 -19.43 -4.21 -8.87
C ARG A 264 -18.66 -3.25 -9.76
N GLY A 265 -17.50 -2.79 -9.28
CA GLY A 265 -16.50 -2.13 -10.12
C GLY A 265 -16.06 -3.03 -11.28
N PRO A 266 -15.58 -2.46 -12.40
CA PRO A 266 -15.34 -3.19 -13.63
C PRO A 266 -14.33 -4.30 -13.39
N SER A 267 -14.66 -5.49 -13.87
CA SER A 267 -13.82 -6.68 -13.81
C SER A 267 -12.53 -6.43 -14.61
N HIS A 268 -11.54 -5.90 -13.90
CA HIS A 268 -10.10 -5.76 -14.11
C HIS A 268 -9.50 -5.65 -15.53
N PRO A 269 -8.61 -4.65 -15.78
CA PRO A 269 -7.71 -4.65 -16.94
C PRO A 269 -6.83 -5.91 -17.03
N CYS A 270 -6.44 -6.48 -15.88
CA CYS A 270 -5.62 -7.69 -15.77
C CYS A 270 -6.28 -8.97 -16.37
N ARG A 271 -7.62 -9.04 -16.43
CA ARG A 271 -8.33 -10.13 -17.14
C ARG A 271 -8.36 -9.93 -18.65
N SER A 272 -8.32 -8.69 -19.11
CA SER A 272 -8.43 -8.33 -20.53
C SER A 272 -7.13 -8.62 -21.30
N GLU A 273 -5.96 -8.42 -20.68
CA GLU A 273 -4.65 -8.77 -21.26
C GLU A 273 -4.51 -10.29 -21.49
N ARG A 274 -4.89 -11.12 -20.51
CA ARG A 274 -4.90 -12.60 -20.67
C ARG A 274 -5.84 -13.09 -21.78
N ARG A 275 -6.95 -12.39 -22.04
CA ARG A 275 -7.88 -12.74 -23.14
C ARG A 275 -7.35 -12.34 -24.51
N ARG A 276 -6.61 -11.23 -24.62
CA ARG A 276 -5.96 -10.82 -25.88
C ARG A 276 -4.82 -11.77 -26.28
N GLN A 277 -4.00 -12.20 -25.33
CA GLN A 277 -2.92 -13.17 -25.57
C GLN A 277 -3.43 -14.55 -26.05
N ARG A 278 -4.58 -15.02 -25.55
CA ARG A 278 -5.18 -16.29 -26.02
C ARG A 278 -5.73 -16.23 -27.45
N ARG A 279 -6.09 -15.04 -27.95
CA ARG A 279 -6.57 -14.88 -29.34
C ARG A 279 -5.43 -14.69 -30.36
N GLY A 280 -4.26 -14.21 -29.92
CA GLY A 280 -3.08 -14.05 -30.78
C GLY A 280 -2.34 -15.36 -31.12
N ARG A 281 -2.56 -16.45 -30.38
CA ARG A 281 -1.94 -17.77 -30.62
C ARG A 281 -2.75 -18.71 -31.55
N ARG A 282 -3.73 -18.18 -32.29
CA ARG A 282 -4.58 -18.96 -33.21
C ARG A 282 -4.55 -18.44 -34.66
N ARG A 283 -3.44 -17.84 -35.08
CA ARG A 283 -3.15 -17.60 -36.50
C ARG A 283 -1.73 -18.02 -36.80
#